data_AF-A0A7C2W7Z5-F1
#
_entry.id   AF-A0A7C2W7Z5-F1
#
_cell.length_a   1.000
_cell.length_b   1.000
_cell.length_c   1.000
_cell.angle_alpha   90.00
_cell.angle_beta   90.00
_cell.angle_gamma   90.00
#
_symmetry.space_group_name_H-M   'P 1'
#
loop_
_entity.id
_entity.type
_entity.pdbx_description
1 polymer ?
#
loop_
_entity_poly.entity_id
_entity_poly.type
_entity_poly.pdbx_seq_one_letter_code
_entity_poly.pdbx_strand_id
1 'polypeptide(L)' 'MIKLYGREFTRGELLRYVGDISQIAGLKRYELSEGNERGVEAVEFRTGSGFNFVVLPGRGMDISFAEYNGIPLCWRSS' A
#
# COMPACT_ATOMS: atom_id res chain seq x y z
N MET A 1 15.46 7.08 2.42
CA MET A 1 15.53 6.41 3.73
C MET A 1 14.12 6.33 4.29
N ILE A 2 13.83 5.36 5.16
CA ILE A 2 12.54 5.20 5.83
C ILE A 2 12.75 5.14 7.34
N LYS A 3 11.86 5.74 8.13
CA LYS A 3 11.90 5.68 9.59
C LYS A 3 11.04 4.53 10.09
N LEU A 4 11.66 3.50 10.66
CA LEU A 4 11.01 2.32 11.24
C LEU A 4 11.55 2.11 12.65
N TYR A 5 10.65 1.85 13.62
CA TYR A 5 11.01 1.56 15.01
C TYR A 5 12.00 2.56 15.64
N GLY A 6 11.85 3.85 15.33
CA GLY A 6 12.71 4.92 15.87
C GLY A 6 14.09 5.05 15.20
N ARG A 7 14.40 4.24 14.17
CA ARG A 7 15.64 4.34 13.38
C ARG A 7 15.35 4.65 11.91
N GLU A 8 16.32 5.30 11.26
CA GLU A 8 16.34 5.41 9.82
C GLU A 8 17.00 4.19 9.19
N PHE A 9 16.40 3.71 8.10
CA PHE A 9 16.92 2.61 7.31
C PHE A 9 17.04 3.03 5.84
N THR A 10 18.13 2.60 5.21
CA THR A 10 18.26 2.54 3.76
C THR A 10 17.67 1.22 3.24
N ARG A 11 17.38 1.17 1.94
CA ARG A 11 16.92 -0.06 1.28
C ARG A 11 17.90 -1.22 1.46
N GLY A 12 19.20 -0.95 1.34
CA GLY A 12 20.24 -1.97 1.48
C GLY A 12 20.30 -2.57 2.87
N GLU A 13 20.07 -1.76 3.92
CA GLU A 13 20.05 -2.26 5.29
C GLU A 13 18.85 -3.16 5.55
N LEU A 14 17.68 -2.81 5.02
CA LEU A 14 16.48 -3.64 5.13
C LEU A 14 16.64 -4.98 4.43
N LEU A 15 17.24 -5.01 3.24
CA LEU A 15 17.50 -6.23 2.47
C LEU A 15 18.51 -7.18 3.14
N ARG A 16 19.21 -6.76 4.18
CA ARG A 16 20.00 -7.68 5.01
C ARG A 16 19.14 -8.52 5.95
N TYR A 17 17.88 -8.12 6.18
CA TYR A 17 16.93 -8.80 7.06
C TYR A 17 15.82 -9.54 6.31
N VAL A 18 15.50 -9.13 5.08
CA VAL A 18 14.42 -9.71 4.27
C VAL A 18 14.92 -10.08 2.88
N GLY A 19 14.33 -11.13 2.30
CA GLY A 19 14.69 -11.57 0.95
C GLY A 19 14.18 -10.64 -0.15
N ASP A 20 13.02 -9.99 0.08
CA ASP A 20 12.44 -9.01 -0.84
C ASP A 20 11.94 -7.77 -0.08
N ILE A 21 12.16 -6.60 -0.67
CA ILE A 21 11.71 -5.32 -0.08
C ILE A 21 10.18 -5.24 0.01
N SER A 22 9.46 -5.95 -0.86
CA SER A 22 8.00 -6.00 -0.89
C SER A 22 7.38 -6.56 0.39
N GLN A 23 8.16 -7.27 1.22
CA GLN A 23 7.74 -7.70 2.56
C GLN A 23 7.53 -6.51 3.51
N ILE A 24 8.18 -5.37 3.24
CA ILE A 24 8.17 -4.17 4.08
C ILE A 24 7.40 -3.03 3.40
N ALA A 25 7.77 -2.70 2.16
CA ALA A 25 7.22 -1.57 1.43
C ALA A 25 7.25 -1.82 -0.08
N GLY A 26 6.33 -1.20 -0.80
CA GLY A 26 6.26 -1.31 -2.24
C GLY A 26 4.90 -0.90 -2.79
N LEU A 27 4.76 -1.14 -4.09
CA LEU A 27 3.53 -0.95 -4.84
C LEU A 27 3.13 -2.26 -5.50
N LYS A 28 1.86 -2.62 -5.40
CA LYS A 28 1.29 -3.82 -6.01
C LYS A 28 0.12 -3.42 -6.88
N ARG A 29 0.24 -3.67 -8.19
CA ARG A 29 -0.83 -3.47 -9.17
C ARG A 29 -1.63 -4.76 -9.34
N TYR A 30 -2.95 -4.66 -9.37
CA TYR A 30 -3.85 -5.80 -9.59
C TYR A 30 -5.17 -5.33 -10.20
N GLU A 31 -5.95 -6.29 -10.69
CA GLU A 31 -7.31 -6.07 -11.18
C GLU A 31 -8.29 -6.77 -10.23
N LEU A 32 -9.37 -6.09 -9.88
CA LEU A 32 -10.45 -6.66 -9.07
C LEU A 32 -11.28 -7.61 -9.94
N SER A 33 -11.50 -8.84 -9.47
CA SER A 33 -12.07 -9.90 -10.30
C SER A 33 -13.59 -10.06 -10.19
N GLU A 34 -14.23 -9.46 -9.18
CA GLU A 34 -15.63 -9.73 -8.82
C GLU A 34 -16.40 -8.47 -8.35
N GLY A 35 -17.72 -8.58 -8.24
CA GLY A 35 -18.61 -7.52 -7.78
C GLY A 35 -18.72 -6.35 -8.75
N ASN A 36 -19.20 -5.21 -8.23
CA ASN A 36 -19.36 -3.97 -9.00
C ASN A 36 -18.03 -3.36 -9.44
N GLU A 37 -16.92 -3.77 -8.82
CA GLU A 37 -15.57 -3.30 -9.15
C GLU A 37 -14.83 -4.28 -10.08
N ARG A 38 -15.48 -5.31 -10.63
CA ARG A 38 -14.85 -6.25 -11.57
C ARG A 38 -14.24 -5.52 -12.76
N GLY A 39 -12.98 -5.80 -13.05
CA GLY A 39 -12.20 -5.16 -14.12
C GLY A 39 -11.57 -3.82 -13.72
N VAL A 40 -11.83 -3.32 -12.50
CA VAL A 40 -11.18 -2.09 -12.02
C VAL A 40 -9.73 -2.40 -11.66
N GLU A 41 -8.84 -1.62 -12.25
CA GLU A 41 -7.44 -1.61 -11.90
C GLU A 41 -7.20 -0.89 -10.58
N ALA A 42 -6.40 -1.50 -9.70
CA ALA A 42 -6.02 -0.97 -8.41
C ALA A 42 -4.50 -1.05 -8.22
N VAL A 43 -3.96 -0.06 -7.49
CA VAL A 43 -2.57 -0.02 -7.06
C VAL A 43 -2.53 0.16 -5.55
N GLU A 44 -2.12 -0.88 -4.84
CA GLU A 44 -1.88 -0.81 -3.40
C GLU A 44 -0.48 -0.23 -3.15
N PHE A 45 -0.41 0.77 -2.28
CA PHE A 45 0.80 1.38 -1.79
C PHE A 45 1.00 0.97 -0.33
N ARG A 46 2.12 0.31 -0.05
CA ARG A 46 2.59 0.03 1.30
C ARG A 46 3.84 0.83 1.54
N THR A 47 3.75 1.85 2.39
CA THR A 47 4.91 2.72 2.66
C THR A 47 5.93 2.06 3.57
N GLY A 48 5.54 1.04 4.34
CA GLY A 48 6.36 0.37 5.36
C GLY A 48 6.38 1.09 6.71
N SER A 49 6.10 2.40 6.75
CA SER A 49 6.03 3.20 7.99
C SER A 49 4.60 3.36 8.52
N GLY A 50 3.67 2.51 8.10
CA GLY A 50 2.31 2.44 8.62
C GLY A 50 1.22 2.99 7.72
N PHE A 51 1.53 3.89 6.78
CA PHE A 51 0.52 4.43 5.85
C PHE A 51 0.35 3.49 4.66
N ASN A 52 -0.83 2.88 4.52
CA ASN A 52 -1.18 2.00 3.41
C ASN A 52 -2.44 2.54 2.73
N PHE A 53 -2.46 2.55 1.40
CA PHE A 53 -3.62 3.06 0.65
C PHE A 53 -3.71 2.43 -0.74
N VAL A 54 -4.90 2.45 -1.32
CA VAL A 54 -5.17 1.92 -2.66
C VAL A 54 -5.62 3.06 -3.58
N VAL A 55 -4.95 3.19 -4.71
CA VAL A 55 -5.33 4.13 -5.78
C VAL A 55 -6.03 3.36 -6.90
N LEU A 56 -7.08 3.94 -7.48
CA LEU A 56 -7.80 3.40 -8.63
C LEU A 56 -7.54 4.26 -9.88
N PRO A 57 -6.54 3.92 -10.72
CA PRO A 57 -6.19 4.75 -11.89
C PRO A 57 -7.35 4.95 -12.87
N GLY A 58 -8.14 3.90 -13.11
CA GLY A 58 -9.32 3.95 -13.99
C GLY A 58 -10.48 4.79 -13.44
N ARG A 59 -10.38 5.27 -12.19
CA ARG A 59 -11.39 6.12 -11.52
C ARG A 59 -10.82 7.48 -11.14
N GLY A 60 -9.93 8.03 -11.96
CA GLY A 60 -9.38 9.38 -11.75
C GLY A 60 -8.36 9.46 -10.61
N MET A 61 -7.62 8.37 -10.35
CA MET A 61 -6.68 8.26 -9.24
C MET A 61 -7.35 8.38 -7.86
N ASP A 62 -8.61 7.96 -7.75
CA ASP A 62 -9.33 7.94 -6.48
C ASP A 62 -8.64 7.04 -5.44
N ILE A 63 -8.72 7.43 -4.17
CA ILE A 63 -8.17 6.66 -3.04
C ILE A 63 -9.32 5.88 -2.40
N SER A 64 -9.49 4.62 -2.80
CA SER A 64 -10.62 3.78 -2.38
C SER A 64 -10.45 3.12 -1.01
N PHE A 65 -9.22 3.12 -0.49
CA PHE A 65 -8.89 2.63 0.84
C PHE A 65 -7.66 3.36 1.38
N ALA A 66 -7.67 3.69 2.66
CA ALA A 66 -6.52 4.23 3.36
C ALA A 66 -6.55 3.84 4.84
N GLU A 67 -5.39 3.50 5.38
CA GLU A 67 -5.18 3.23 6.81
C GLU A 67 -3.82 3.77 7.27
N TYR A 68 -3.72 4.05 8.56
CA TYR A 68 -2.45 4.34 9.22
C TYR A 68 -2.26 3.44 10.44
N ASN A 69 -1.23 2.59 10.41
CA ASN A 69 -0.96 1.60 11.45
C ASN A 69 -2.19 0.71 11.77
N GLY A 70 -2.94 0.31 10.74
CA GLY A 70 -4.16 -0.48 10.86
C GLY A 70 -5.40 0.31 11.33
N ILE A 71 -5.28 1.63 11.53
CA ILE A 71 -6.41 2.51 11.86
C ILE A 71 -7.01 3.02 10.54
N PRO A 72 -8.30 2.75 10.25
CA PRO A 72 -8.92 3.18 9.00
C PRO A 72 -9.03 4.70 8.94
N LEU A 73 -8.75 5.27 7.76
CA LEU A 73 -8.81 6.71 7.48
C LEU A 73 -9.89 7.09 6.46
N CYS A 74 -10.59 6.12 5.89
CA CYS A 74 -11.61 6.35 4.86
C CYS A 74 -12.95 5.72 5.25
N TRP A 75 -14.04 6.31 4.74
CA TRP A 75 -15.34 5.67 4.71
C TRP A 75 -15.43 4.75 3.48
N ARG A 76 -15.83 3.48 3.68
CA ARG A 76 -16.08 2.54 2.60
C ARG A 76 -17.58 2.22 2.54
N SER A 77 -18.26 2.66 1.48
CA SER A 77 -19.73 2.63 1.37
C SER A 77 -20.32 1.36 0.76
N SER A 78 -19.49 0.36 0.43
CA SER A 78 -19.90 -0.90 -0.21
C SER A 78 -18.93 -2.02 0.10
#